data_AF-A0A960ILG4-F1
#
_entry.id   AF-A0A960ILG4-F1
#
_cell.length_a   1.000
_cell.length_b   1.000
_cell.length_c   1.000
_cell.angle_alpha   90.00
_cell.angle_beta   90.00
_cell.angle_gamma   90.00
#
_symmetry.space_group_name_H-M   'P 1'
#
loop_
_entity.id
_entity.type
_entity.pdbx_description
1 polymer ?
#
loop_
_entity_poly.entity_id
_entity_poly.type
_entity_poly.pdbx_seq_one_letter_code
_entity_poly.pdbx_strand_id
1 'polypeptide(L)'
;MVAVALVLTLVVIAVIAAQVELPRIAERRIHGRLTERGGTADVRVRAFPASRLLRNGGDRIEVRGRGVEIGLAPGESPSEAEGAARAVKPAAGLGALDDFAHVDVELTDFRAGPFAVSAFVLERRHSGPYAMATRAHVSAADLAALGLGALPQLPGSGLLGSVAGAAPLSSRPIEVSLQIELISTAGALEVGAGGGTIAGYPAGPLATTIAEGVARRLEIVP
;
A
#
# COMPACT_ATOMS: atom_id res chain seq x y z
N MET A 1 46.02 21.73 13.06
CA MET A 1 45.85 20.32 12.63
C MET A 1 45.04 19.48 13.62
N VAL A 2 45.31 19.52 14.93
CA VAL A 2 44.58 18.73 15.95
C VAL A 2 43.06 18.99 15.97
N ALA A 3 42.64 20.26 15.95
CA ALA A 3 41.21 20.61 15.94
C ALA A 3 40.47 20.07 14.70
N VAL A 4 41.10 20.12 13.53
CA VAL A 4 40.53 19.59 12.28
C VAL A 4 40.39 18.06 12.35
N ALA A 5 41.42 17.36 12.86
CA ALA A 5 41.37 15.91 13.05
C ALA A 5 40.26 15.49 14.03
N LEU A 6 40.04 16.27 15.09
CA LEU A 6 38.99 16.01 16.09
C LEU A 6 37.59 16.20 15.49
N VAL A 7 37.38 17.27 14.74
CA VAL A 7 36.10 17.50 14.03
C VAL A 7 35.83 16.39 13.01
N LEU A 8 36.82 15.99 12.21
CA LEU A 8 36.67 14.90 11.24
C LEU A 8 36.32 13.58 11.93
N THR A 9 36.96 13.26 13.05
CA THR A 9 36.68 12.05 13.83
C THR A 9 35.24 12.07 14.36
N LEU A 10 34.79 13.20 14.90
CA LEU A 10 33.41 13.36 15.38
C LEU A 10 32.40 13.18 14.25
N VAL A 11 32.67 13.76 13.07
CA VAL A 11 31.80 13.61 11.89
C VAL A 11 31.73 12.14 11.44
N VAL A 12 32.85 11.43 11.40
CA VAL A 12 32.88 10.00 11.05
C VAL A 12 32.05 9.18 12.03
N ILE A 13 32.20 9.43 13.34
CA ILE A 13 31.40 8.75 14.37
C ILE A 13 29.91 9.04 14.19
N ALA A 14 29.55 10.31 13.95
CA ALA A 14 28.15 10.70 13.73
C ALA A 14 27.56 10.02 12.49
N VAL A 15 28.33 9.91 11.40
CA VAL A 15 27.90 9.21 10.18
C VAL A 15 27.68 7.73 10.46
N ILE A 16 28.61 7.05 11.15
CA ILE A 16 28.48 5.63 11.51
C ILE A 16 27.24 5.40 12.40
N ALA A 17 27.04 6.25 13.41
CA ALA A 17 25.86 6.19 14.27
C ALA A 17 24.57 6.38 13.46
N ALA A 18 24.52 7.34 12.54
CA ALA A 18 23.38 7.55 11.66
C ALA A 18 23.09 6.35 10.74
N GLN A 19 24.13 5.62 10.27
CA GLN A 19 23.95 4.41 9.46
C GLN A 19 23.24 3.28 10.25
N VAL A 20 23.35 3.25 11.57
CA VAL A 20 22.73 2.22 12.42
C VAL A 20 21.36 2.67 12.93
N GLU A 21 21.22 3.93 13.32
CA GLU A 21 20.00 4.43 13.93
C GLU A 21 18.89 4.74 12.92
N LEU A 22 19.20 5.28 11.74
CA LEU A 22 18.17 5.63 10.75
C LEU A 22 17.37 4.41 10.26
N PRO A 23 17.97 3.26 9.90
CA PRO A 23 17.21 2.06 9.56
C PRO A 23 16.29 1.60 10.69
N ARG A 24 16.77 1.60 11.93
CA ARG A 24 15.97 1.20 13.11
C ARG A 24 14.79 2.14 13.37
N ILE A 25 14.97 3.44 13.16
CA ILE A 25 13.89 4.42 13.27
C ILE A 25 12.84 4.16 12.19
N ALA A 26 13.27 3.93 10.94
CA ALA A 26 12.38 3.60 9.83
C ALA A 26 11.57 2.32 10.11
N GLU A 27 12.23 1.25 10.55
CA GLU A 27 11.60 -0.02 10.94
C GLU A 27 10.52 0.19 12.01
N ARG A 28 10.86 0.88 13.12
CA ARG A 28 9.92 1.17 14.21
C ARG A 28 8.72 2.00 13.74
N ARG A 29 8.93 2.95 12.83
CA ARG A 29 7.87 3.82 12.33
C ARG A 29 6.91 3.06 11.42
N ILE A 30 7.43 2.27 10.49
CA ILE A 30 6.62 1.44 9.60
C ILE A 30 5.86 0.40 10.42
N HIS A 31 6.54 -0.30 11.34
CA HIS A 31 5.90 -1.22 12.28
C HIS A 31 4.74 -0.53 13.00
N GLY A 32 4.98 0.60 13.65
CA GLY A 32 3.97 1.32 14.42
C GLY A 32 2.72 1.68 13.61
N ARG A 33 2.89 2.07 12.34
CA ARG A 33 1.75 2.41 11.47
C ARG A 33 1.03 1.20 10.90
N LEU A 34 1.72 0.09 10.65
CA LEU A 34 1.07 -1.16 10.26
C LEU A 34 0.27 -1.76 11.41
N THR A 35 0.75 -1.64 12.64
CA THR A 35 0.12 -2.22 13.83
C THR A 35 -0.78 -1.24 14.60
N GLU A 36 -0.94 0.00 14.13
CA GLU A 36 -1.70 1.06 14.81
C GLU A 36 -3.14 0.64 15.13
N ARG A 37 -3.74 -0.16 14.24
CA ARG A 37 -5.12 -0.65 14.33
C ARG A 37 -5.18 -2.13 14.71
N GLY A 38 -4.10 -2.66 15.28
CA GLY A 38 -3.96 -4.07 15.66
C GLY A 38 -3.11 -4.88 14.68
N GLY A 39 -3.02 -6.18 14.96
CA GLY A 39 -2.15 -7.10 14.22
C GLY A 39 -0.68 -7.06 14.65
N THR A 40 0.16 -7.69 13.85
CA THR A 40 1.60 -7.81 14.07
C THR A 40 2.34 -7.58 12.76
N ALA A 41 3.52 -6.97 12.82
CA ALA A 41 4.39 -6.80 11.67
C ALA A 41 5.86 -6.98 12.08
N ASP A 42 6.63 -7.71 11.28
CA ASP A 42 8.10 -7.66 11.29
C ASP A 42 8.54 -6.82 10.09
N VAL A 43 9.38 -5.81 10.34
CA VAL A 43 9.82 -4.86 9.33
C VAL A 43 11.33 -4.77 9.38
N ARG A 44 11.97 -4.94 8.23
CA ARG A 44 13.42 -4.81 8.07
C ARG A 44 13.72 -3.84 6.95
N VAL A 45 14.57 -2.87 7.24
CA VAL A 45 14.94 -1.81 6.29
C VAL A 45 16.45 -1.75 6.20
N ARG A 46 16.97 -1.68 4.98
CA ARG A 46 18.40 -1.48 4.70
C ARG A 46 18.58 -0.36 3.70
N ALA A 47 19.50 0.55 3.99
CA ALA A 47 19.88 1.61 3.09
C ALA A 47 21.33 2.03 3.33
N PHE A 48 22.11 2.09 2.26
CA PHE A 48 23.45 2.62 2.24
C PHE A 48 23.59 3.61 1.06
N PRO A 49 23.85 4.90 1.33
CA PRO A 49 23.88 5.53 2.65
C PRO A 49 22.46 5.63 3.27
N ALA A 50 22.37 5.53 4.60
CA ALA A 50 21.11 5.58 5.33
C ALA A 50 20.35 6.91 5.21
N SER A 51 20.99 7.98 4.75
CA SER A 51 20.34 9.25 4.41
C SER A 51 19.31 9.12 3.28
N ARG A 52 19.36 8.06 2.47
CA ARG A 52 18.33 7.74 1.47
C ARG A 52 16.96 7.48 2.11
N LEU A 53 16.91 6.98 3.35
CA LEU A 53 15.66 6.72 4.07
C LEU A 53 14.87 8.00 4.36
N LEU A 54 15.55 9.15 4.46
CA LEU A 54 14.92 10.46 4.64
C LEU A 54 14.13 10.91 3.40
N ARG A 55 14.25 10.18 2.28
CA ARG A 55 13.51 10.40 1.03
C ARG A 55 12.69 9.17 0.65
N ASN A 56 12.35 8.30 1.61
CA ASN A 56 11.63 7.05 1.37
C ASN A 56 12.37 6.08 0.41
N GLY A 57 13.72 6.04 0.45
CA GLY A 57 14.52 5.18 -0.43
C GLY A 57 15.57 4.35 0.29
N GLY A 58 16.02 3.26 -0.35
CA GLY A 58 17.00 2.35 0.25
C GLY A 58 17.44 1.20 -0.67
N ASP A 59 18.09 0.20 -0.09
CA ASP A 59 18.56 -0.98 -0.82
C ASP A 59 17.59 -2.15 -0.69
N ARG A 60 16.92 -2.26 0.47
CA ARG A 60 15.92 -3.29 0.72
C ARG A 60 14.90 -2.83 1.76
N ILE A 61 13.64 -3.15 1.51
CA ILE A 61 12.56 -3.14 2.48
C ILE A 61 11.88 -4.51 2.47
N GLU A 62 11.79 -5.13 3.65
CA GLU A 62 11.08 -6.39 3.86
C GLU A 62 10.02 -6.18 4.95
N VAL A 63 8.79 -6.59 4.65
CA VAL A 63 7.64 -6.42 5.55
C VAL A 63 6.89 -7.74 5.60
N ARG A 64 6.74 -8.30 6.80
CA ARG A 64 5.90 -9.48 7.06
C ARG A 64 4.82 -9.08 8.06
N GLY A 65 3.56 -9.07 7.65
CA GLY A 65 2.45 -8.65 8.51
C GLY A 65 1.36 -9.71 8.63
N ARG A 66 0.67 -9.71 9.77
CA ARG A 66 -0.53 -10.52 10.00
C ARG A 66 -1.58 -9.76 10.79
N GLY A 67 -2.85 -9.86 10.39
CA GLY A 67 -3.95 -9.32 11.19
C GLY A 67 -4.00 -7.80 11.23
N VAL A 68 -3.36 -7.13 10.27
CA VAL A 68 -3.26 -5.66 10.25
C VAL A 68 -4.52 -5.03 9.61
N GLU A 69 -4.80 -3.77 9.93
CA GLU A 69 -5.89 -3.03 9.28
C GLU A 69 -5.34 -1.82 8.52
N ILE A 70 -5.56 -1.84 7.21
CA ILE A 70 -5.11 -0.83 6.26
C ILE A 70 -6.33 -0.02 5.81
N GLY A 71 -6.36 1.25 6.18
CA GLY A 71 -7.40 2.18 5.72
C GLY A 71 -7.23 2.47 4.23
N LEU A 72 -8.29 2.25 3.43
CA LEU A 72 -8.36 2.65 2.02
C LEU A 72 -9.08 4.00 1.81
N ALA A 73 -9.37 4.74 2.88
CA ALA A 73 -10.27 5.89 2.81
C ALA A 73 -9.69 7.05 1.96
N PRO A 74 -10.43 7.56 0.96
CA PRO A 74 -10.14 8.86 0.36
C PRO A 74 -10.50 9.93 1.40
N GLY A 75 -9.53 10.34 2.22
CA GLY A 75 -9.74 11.40 3.22
C GLY A 75 -8.98 11.25 4.53
N GLU A 76 -8.37 10.10 4.84
CA GLU A 76 -7.47 9.99 5.99
C GLU A 76 -6.07 10.54 5.64
N SER A 77 -5.99 11.86 5.44
CA SER A 77 -4.77 12.59 5.74
C SER A 77 -4.70 12.75 7.25
N PRO A 78 -3.58 12.44 7.93
CA PRO A 78 -3.41 12.78 9.33
C PRO A 78 -3.14 14.29 9.43
N SER A 79 -4.19 15.10 9.28
CA SER A 79 -4.27 16.48 9.78
C SER A 79 -5.64 17.05 9.44
N GLU A 80 -6.58 16.92 10.36
CA GLU A 80 -7.59 17.94 10.55
C GLU A 80 -6.87 19.22 10.99
N ALA A 81 -6.50 20.06 10.03
CA ALA A 81 -6.08 21.44 10.27
C ALA A 81 -6.44 22.27 9.02
N GLU A 82 -7.62 22.89 9.11
CA GLU A 82 -7.98 24.17 8.52
C GLU A 82 -7.71 24.40 7.02
N GLY A 83 -8.80 24.42 6.26
CA GLY A 83 -9.12 25.59 5.43
C GLY A 83 -8.14 25.93 4.32
N ALA A 84 -7.97 25.04 3.35
CA ALA A 84 -7.62 25.43 1.99
C ALA A 84 -8.12 24.36 1.02
N ALA A 85 -8.71 24.78 -0.10
CA ALA A 85 -8.90 23.94 -1.27
C ALA A 85 -7.53 23.47 -1.79
N ARG A 86 -6.97 22.44 -1.14
CA ARG A 86 -5.71 21.83 -1.51
C ARG A 86 -6.00 20.80 -2.58
N ALA A 87 -5.32 20.96 -3.71
CA ALA A 87 -5.27 20.01 -4.80
C ALA A 87 -5.27 18.58 -4.25
N VAL A 88 -6.22 17.77 -4.74
CA VAL A 88 -6.22 16.32 -4.55
C VAL A 88 -4.82 15.85 -4.92
N LYS A 89 -4.00 15.51 -3.92
CA LYS A 89 -2.66 14.96 -4.14
C LYS A 89 -2.90 13.73 -5.04
N PRO A 90 -2.30 13.66 -6.24
CA PRO A 90 -2.56 12.55 -7.15
C PRO A 90 -2.36 11.24 -6.39
N ALA A 91 -3.20 10.25 -6.70
CA ALA A 91 -3.20 8.92 -6.11
C ALA A 91 -1.76 8.51 -5.79
N ALA A 92 -1.44 8.40 -4.50
CA ALA A 92 -0.07 8.13 -4.08
C ALA A 92 0.24 6.70 -4.51
N GLY A 93 0.90 6.54 -5.66
CA GLY A 93 1.36 5.25 -6.19
C GLY A 93 2.32 4.53 -5.23
N LEU A 94 3.16 3.64 -5.77
CA LEU A 94 4.19 2.95 -4.97
C LEU A 94 5.39 3.85 -4.63
N GLY A 95 5.23 5.18 -4.61
CA GLY A 95 6.31 6.15 -4.44
C GLY A 95 7.13 5.96 -3.17
N ALA A 96 6.51 5.46 -2.09
CA ALA A 96 7.20 5.10 -0.85
C ALA A 96 8.21 3.94 -1.01
N LEU A 97 8.09 3.17 -2.09
CA LEU A 97 8.83 1.95 -2.39
C LEU A 97 9.69 2.10 -3.66
N ASP A 98 9.42 3.11 -4.50
CA ASP A 98 10.06 3.26 -5.82
C ASP A 98 11.57 3.49 -5.75
N ASP A 99 12.06 4.08 -4.67
CA ASP A 99 13.49 4.31 -4.43
C ASP A 99 14.20 3.15 -3.71
N PHE A 100 13.50 2.02 -3.49
CA PHE A 100 14.10 0.79 -2.98
C PHE A 100 14.50 -0.16 -4.11
N ALA A 101 15.74 -0.66 -4.04
CA ALA A 101 16.24 -1.65 -5.00
C ALA A 101 15.64 -3.06 -4.79
N HIS A 102 15.13 -3.37 -3.60
CA HIS A 102 14.44 -4.63 -3.31
C HIS A 102 13.25 -4.36 -2.41
N VAL A 103 12.09 -4.85 -2.83
CA VAL A 103 10.84 -4.76 -2.07
C VAL A 103 10.32 -6.18 -1.92
N ASP A 104 9.98 -6.55 -0.68
CA ASP A 104 9.35 -7.83 -0.36
C ASP A 104 8.33 -7.58 0.76
N VAL A 105 7.07 -7.46 0.38
CA VAL A 105 5.97 -7.19 1.30
C VAL A 105 5.03 -8.39 1.26
N GLU A 106 4.88 -9.06 2.39
CA GLU A 106 3.92 -10.14 2.58
C GLU A 106 3.00 -9.79 3.75
N LEU A 107 1.70 -9.72 3.47
CA LEU A 107 0.67 -9.48 4.48
C LEU A 107 -0.34 -10.63 4.42
N THR A 108 -0.68 -11.17 5.58
CA THR A 108 -1.65 -12.26 5.73
C THR A 108 -2.80 -11.86 6.64
N ASP A 109 -3.99 -12.37 6.36
CA ASP A 109 -5.18 -12.18 7.18
C ASP A 109 -5.42 -10.72 7.60
N PHE A 110 -5.34 -9.78 6.65
CA PHE A 110 -5.45 -8.35 6.93
C PHE A 110 -6.70 -7.75 6.27
N ARG A 111 -7.12 -6.59 6.75
CA ARG A 111 -8.27 -5.86 6.20
C ARG A 111 -7.79 -4.63 5.45
N ALA A 112 -8.23 -4.45 4.20
CA ALA A 112 -8.00 -3.23 3.43
C ALA A 112 -9.36 -2.60 3.10
N GLY A 113 -9.81 -1.63 3.89
CA GLY A 113 -11.17 -1.09 3.79
C GLY A 113 -12.23 -2.22 3.85
N PRO A 114 -13.08 -2.39 2.82
CA PRO A 114 -14.07 -3.47 2.79
C PRO A 114 -13.50 -4.84 2.40
N PHE A 115 -12.24 -4.93 1.97
CA PHE A 115 -11.63 -6.16 1.51
C PHE A 115 -11.03 -6.93 2.69
N ALA A 116 -11.49 -8.16 2.91
CA ALA A 116 -10.83 -9.12 3.78
C ALA A 116 -9.77 -9.87 2.98
N VAL A 117 -8.50 -9.51 3.15
CA VAL A 117 -7.39 -10.03 2.35
C VAL A 117 -6.69 -11.16 3.11
N SER A 118 -6.78 -12.38 2.59
CA SER A 118 -6.13 -13.55 3.20
C SER A 118 -4.63 -13.57 2.94
N ALA A 119 -4.19 -13.14 1.76
CA ALA A 119 -2.78 -13.07 1.40
C ALA A 119 -2.53 -11.94 0.40
N PHE A 120 -1.47 -11.17 0.62
CA PHE A 120 -0.96 -10.16 -0.29
C PHE A 120 0.55 -10.28 -0.33
N VAL A 121 1.10 -10.33 -1.53
CA VAL A 121 2.54 -10.32 -1.80
C VAL A 121 2.81 -9.22 -2.81
N LEU A 122 3.80 -8.37 -2.52
CA LEU A 122 4.32 -7.36 -3.43
C LEU A 122 5.84 -7.46 -3.43
N GLU A 123 6.39 -7.87 -4.56
CA GLU A 123 7.83 -8.04 -4.76
C GLU A 123 8.36 -7.11 -5.83
N ARG A 124 9.56 -6.59 -5.64
CA ARG A 124 10.34 -5.92 -6.69
C ARG A 124 11.80 -6.28 -6.55
N ARG A 125 12.44 -6.56 -7.68
CA ARG A 125 13.89 -6.77 -7.76
C ARG A 125 14.50 -5.71 -8.67
N HIS A 126 15.52 -5.04 -8.15
CA HIS A 126 16.19 -3.92 -8.81
C HIS A 126 15.19 -2.81 -9.19
N SER A 127 15.36 -2.22 -10.37
CA SER A 127 14.50 -1.14 -10.87
C SER A 127 13.31 -1.63 -11.71
N GLY A 128 13.00 -2.93 -11.70
CA GLY A 128 11.96 -3.54 -12.54
C GLY A 128 10.51 -3.27 -12.10
N PRO A 129 9.53 -3.88 -12.79
CA PRO A 129 8.13 -3.84 -12.35
C PRO A 129 7.94 -4.56 -11.01
N TYR A 130 6.84 -4.25 -10.33
CA TYR A 130 6.43 -4.96 -9.13
C TYR A 130 5.60 -6.18 -9.51
N ALA A 131 5.93 -7.35 -8.98
CA ALA A 131 5.07 -8.52 -9.04
C ALA A 131 4.12 -8.47 -7.84
N MET A 132 2.81 -8.42 -8.10
CA MET A 132 1.79 -8.41 -7.05
C MET A 132 0.90 -9.64 -7.16
N ALA A 133 0.68 -10.31 -6.03
CA ALA A 133 -0.32 -11.36 -5.89
C ALA A 133 -1.22 -11.04 -4.69
N THR A 134 -2.53 -11.19 -4.85
CA THR A 134 -3.47 -11.00 -3.73
C THR A 134 -4.64 -11.98 -3.81
N ARG A 135 -5.07 -12.45 -2.64
CA ARG A 135 -6.30 -13.21 -2.41
C ARG A 135 -7.14 -12.50 -1.36
N ALA A 136 -8.33 -12.07 -1.75
CA ALA A 136 -9.24 -11.32 -0.91
C ALA A 136 -10.69 -11.76 -1.08
N HIS A 137 -11.51 -11.38 -0.12
CA HIS A 137 -12.95 -11.53 -0.15
C HIS A 137 -13.61 -10.17 0.07
N VAL A 138 -14.70 -9.93 -0.64
CA VAL A 138 -15.54 -8.73 -0.48
C VAL A 138 -17.00 -9.11 -0.57
N SER A 139 -17.87 -8.46 0.21
CA SER A 139 -19.32 -8.69 0.08
C SER A 139 -19.91 -7.84 -1.05
N ALA A 140 -21.05 -8.29 -1.60
CA ALA A 140 -21.76 -7.50 -2.60
C ALA A 140 -22.27 -6.16 -2.03
N ALA A 141 -22.62 -6.13 -0.74
CA ALA A 141 -23.01 -4.90 -0.05
C ALA A 141 -21.86 -3.89 0.02
N ASP A 142 -20.64 -4.35 0.29
CA ASP A 142 -19.47 -3.47 0.36
C ASP A 142 -19.07 -2.93 -1.02
N LEU A 143 -19.17 -3.75 -2.07
CA LEU A 143 -18.96 -3.29 -3.45
C LEU A 143 -19.99 -2.22 -3.86
N ALA A 144 -21.25 -2.39 -3.43
CA ALA A 144 -22.29 -1.38 -3.66
C ALA A 144 -21.97 -0.08 -2.90
N ALA A 145 -21.50 -0.17 -1.65
CA ALA A 145 -21.10 0.98 -0.84
C ALA A 145 -19.90 1.75 -1.41
N LEU A 146 -18.99 1.07 -2.12
CA LEU A 146 -17.88 1.70 -2.87
C LEU A 146 -18.34 2.44 -4.15
N GLY A 147 -19.64 2.42 -4.48
CA GLY A 147 -20.16 3.04 -5.70
C GLY A 147 -19.91 2.24 -6.98
N LEU A 148 -19.25 1.07 -6.88
CA LEU A 148 -19.06 0.13 -7.99
C LEU A 148 -20.36 -0.61 -8.35
N GLY A 149 -21.36 -0.60 -7.46
CA GLY A 149 -22.70 -1.11 -7.72
C GLY A 149 -23.59 -0.17 -8.54
N ALA A 150 -23.16 1.06 -8.80
CA ALA A 150 -23.90 2.06 -9.58
C ALA A 150 -23.26 2.28 -10.96
N LEU A 151 -23.08 1.19 -11.72
CA LEU A 151 -22.77 1.32 -13.14
C LEU A 151 -24.01 1.78 -13.93
N PRO A 152 -23.81 2.55 -15.02
CA PRO A 152 -24.88 3.17 -15.77
C PRO A 152 -25.84 2.12 -16.33
N GLN A 153 -27.12 2.46 -16.19
CA GLN A 153 -28.29 1.69 -16.60
C GLN A 153 -28.07 1.05 -17.98
N LEU A 154 -28.04 -0.29 -18.01
CA LEU A 154 -28.09 -1.06 -19.24
C LEU A 154 -29.31 -0.60 -20.06
N PRO A 155 -29.17 -0.33 -21.38
CA PRO A 155 -30.31 -0.19 -22.26
C PRO A 155 -31.11 -1.51 -22.22
N GLY A 156 -32.26 -1.50 -21.55
CA GLY A 156 -33.08 -2.70 -21.32
C GLY A 156 -33.27 -3.11 -19.85
N SER A 157 -32.71 -2.41 -18.86
CA SER A 157 -32.85 -2.75 -17.44
C SER A 157 -34.20 -2.40 -16.79
N GLY A 158 -35.26 -2.25 -17.59
CA GLY A 158 -36.61 -1.89 -17.12
C GLY A 158 -37.32 -2.92 -16.23
N LEU A 159 -36.65 -4.01 -15.82
CA LEU A 159 -37.26 -5.09 -15.04
C LEU A 159 -36.51 -5.48 -13.75
N LEU A 160 -35.41 -4.81 -13.40
CA LEU A 160 -34.66 -5.09 -12.15
C LEU A 160 -35.08 -4.21 -10.96
N GLY A 161 -36.22 -3.50 -11.07
CA GLY A 161 -36.84 -2.78 -9.96
C GLY A 161 -37.50 -3.69 -8.91
N SER A 162 -37.47 -5.02 -9.07
CA SER A 162 -38.20 -5.97 -8.21
C SER A 162 -37.34 -6.99 -7.45
N VAL A 163 -36.01 -6.95 -7.55
CA VAL A 163 -35.12 -7.85 -6.78
C VAL A 163 -34.58 -7.23 -5.49
N ALA A 164 -35.06 -6.03 -5.12
CA ALA A 164 -34.75 -5.36 -3.86
C ALA A 164 -35.26 -6.10 -2.59
N GLY A 165 -35.85 -7.30 -2.73
CA GLY A 165 -36.48 -8.01 -1.62
C GLY A 165 -36.27 -9.53 -1.53
N ALA A 166 -35.47 -10.18 -2.39
CA ALA A 166 -35.33 -11.65 -2.32
C ALA A 166 -33.97 -12.16 -2.81
N ALA A 167 -33.01 -12.34 -1.88
CA ALA A 167 -32.17 -13.55 -1.74
C ALA A 167 -30.96 -13.29 -0.81
N PRO A 168 -30.49 -14.30 -0.04
CA PRO A 168 -29.32 -14.25 0.85
C PRO A 168 -27.98 -14.25 0.08
N LEU A 169 -27.90 -13.49 -1.01
CA LEU A 169 -26.70 -13.34 -1.84
C LEU A 169 -25.90 -12.09 -1.47
N SER A 170 -26.48 -11.13 -0.74
CA SER A 170 -25.80 -9.88 -0.34
C SER A 170 -24.61 -10.10 0.61
N SER A 171 -24.64 -11.19 1.37
CA SER A 171 -23.60 -11.58 2.34
C SER A 171 -22.67 -12.68 1.84
N ARG A 172 -22.85 -13.19 0.61
CA ARG A 172 -21.92 -14.19 0.08
C ARG A 172 -20.60 -13.51 -0.27
N PRO A 173 -19.47 -13.98 0.30
CA PRO A 173 -18.17 -13.43 -0.03
C PRO A 173 -17.86 -13.74 -1.50
N ILE A 174 -17.52 -12.71 -2.25
CA ILE A 174 -16.99 -12.83 -3.60
C ILE A 174 -15.47 -12.96 -3.45
N GLU A 175 -14.92 -14.07 -3.93
CA GLU A 175 -13.47 -14.28 -3.95
C GLU A 175 -12.82 -13.45 -5.07
N VAL A 176 -11.70 -12.85 -4.72
CA VAL A 176 -10.85 -12.02 -5.58
C VAL A 176 -9.45 -12.63 -5.53
N SER A 177 -8.98 -13.15 -6.64
CA SER A 177 -7.61 -13.66 -6.77
C SER A 177 -6.93 -12.98 -7.95
N LEU A 178 -5.84 -12.27 -7.67
CA LEU A 178 -5.13 -11.44 -8.65
C LEU A 178 -3.65 -11.77 -8.66
N GLN A 179 -3.09 -11.85 -9.86
CA GLN A 179 -1.65 -11.92 -10.09
C GLN A 179 -1.35 -10.99 -11.26
N ILE A 180 -0.67 -9.89 -10.97
CA ILE A 180 -0.39 -8.85 -11.96
C ILE A 180 1.00 -8.28 -11.75
N GLU A 181 1.56 -7.71 -12.80
CA GLU A 181 2.69 -6.82 -12.75
C GLU A 181 2.20 -5.37 -12.68
N LEU A 182 2.77 -4.61 -11.77
CA LEU A 182 2.52 -3.18 -11.60
C LEU A 182 3.75 -2.39 -12.03
N ILE A 183 3.54 -1.37 -12.85
CA ILE A 183 4.55 -0.42 -13.28
C ILE A 183 4.25 0.89 -12.55
N SER A 184 5.20 1.36 -11.73
CA SER A 184 5.10 2.65 -11.07
C SER A 184 5.80 3.70 -11.94
N THR A 185 5.05 4.71 -12.40
CA THR A 185 5.55 5.79 -13.26
C THR A 185 5.17 7.13 -12.64
N ALA A 186 6.15 7.87 -12.12
CA ALA A 186 5.98 9.25 -11.65
C ALA A 186 4.78 9.46 -10.69
N GLY A 187 4.56 8.51 -9.77
CA GLY A 187 3.48 8.56 -8.79
C GLY A 187 2.16 7.96 -9.27
N ALA A 188 2.05 7.50 -10.52
CA ALA A 188 0.92 6.71 -11.00
C ALA A 188 1.26 5.22 -11.06
N LEU A 189 0.25 4.36 -10.86
CA LEU A 189 0.36 2.92 -11.03
C LEU A 189 -0.39 2.47 -12.27
N GLU A 190 0.33 1.74 -13.12
CA GLU A 190 -0.21 1.11 -14.31
C GLU A 190 -0.09 -0.41 -14.18
N VAL A 191 -1.04 -1.14 -14.77
CA VAL A 191 -0.96 -2.60 -14.86
C VAL A 191 -0.13 -2.93 -16.10
N GLY A 192 1.00 -3.61 -15.92
CA GLY A 192 1.91 -4.02 -17.00
C GLY A 192 1.43 -5.30 -17.67
N ALA A 193 1.87 -6.45 -17.13
CA ALA A 193 1.45 -7.77 -17.58
C ALA A 193 0.55 -8.45 -16.53
N GLY A 194 -0.23 -9.43 -16.99
CA GLY A 194 -1.19 -10.13 -16.14
C GLY A 194 -2.53 -9.40 -16.03
N GLY A 195 -3.44 -9.99 -15.25
CA GLY A 195 -4.77 -9.46 -15.07
C GLY A 195 -5.65 -10.39 -14.27
N GLY A 196 -6.84 -9.92 -13.97
CA GLY A 196 -7.89 -10.71 -13.34
C GLY A 196 -9.21 -10.03 -13.55
N THR A 197 -10.28 -10.81 -13.46
CA THR A 197 -11.64 -10.28 -13.44
C THR A 197 -12.34 -10.66 -12.16
N ILE A 198 -13.03 -9.71 -11.54
CA ILE A 198 -13.87 -9.93 -10.37
C ILE A 198 -15.30 -9.79 -10.85
N ALA A 199 -16.05 -10.89 -10.89
CA ALA A 199 -17.44 -10.88 -11.38
C ALA A 199 -17.62 -10.21 -12.76
N GLY A 200 -16.64 -10.37 -13.67
CA GLY A 200 -16.64 -9.78 -15.01
C GLY A 200 -16.01 -8.38 -15.13
N TYR A 201 -15.56 -7.77 -14.03
CA TYR A 201 -14.91 -6.45 -14.03
C TYR A 201 -13.39 -6.54 -14.01
N PRO A 202 -12.66 -5.66 -14.74
CA PRO A 202 -11.22 -5.58 -14.68
C PRO A 202 -10.75 -5.32 -13.25
N ALA A 203 -9.86 -6.16 -12.74
CA ALA A 203 -9.38 -6.05 -11.38
C ALA A 203 -8.20 -5.06 -11.21
N GLY A 204 -7.69 -4.50 -12.30
CA GLY A 204 -6.57 -3.55 -12.30
C GLY A 204 -6.77 -2.37 -11.33
N PRO A 205 -7.89 -1.62 -11.41
CA PRO A 205 -8.14 -0.50 -10.49
C PRO A 205 -8.21 -0.90 -9.00
N LEU A 206 -8.70 -2.10 -8.72
CA LEU A 206 -8.76 -2.61 -7.35
C LEU A 206 -7.37 -3.00 -6.84
N ALA A 207 -6.59 -3.65 -7.70
CA ALA A 207 -5.21 -4.01 -7.41
C ALA A 207 -4.36 -2.78 -7.11
N THR A 208 -4.45 -1.72 -7.93
CA THR A 208 -3.72 -0.47 -7.69
C THR A 208 -4.17 0.17 -6.38
N THR A 209 -5.47 0.24 -6.10
CA THR A 209 -6.01 0.80 -4.84
C THR A 209 -5.47 0.08 -3.60
N ILE A 210 -5.45 -1.26 -3.60
CA ILE A 210 -4.91 -2.04 -2.48
C ILE A 210 -3.39 -1.79 -2.34
N ALA A 211 -2.65 -1.84 -3.46
CA ALA A 211 -1.21 -1.63 -3.47
C ALA A 211 -0.83 -0.24 -2.93
N GLU A 212 -1.56 0.80 -3.33
CA GLU A 212 -1.39 2.17 -2.82
C GLU A 212 -1.70 2.28 -1.33
N GLY A 213 -2.80 1.68 -0.88
CA GLY A 213 -3.17 1.65 0.53
C GLY A 213 -2.07 1.03 1.39
N VAL A 214 -1.51 -0.09 0.93
CA VAL A 214 -0.37 -0.74 1.57
C VAL A 214 0.86 0.16 1.57
N ALA A 215 1.25 0.71 0.40
CA ALA A 215 2.46 1.54 0.28
C ALA A 215 2.42 2.79 1.18
N ARG A 216 1.25 3.42 1.34
CA ARG A 216 1.05 4.56 2.25
C ARG A 216 1.42 4.23 3.69
N ARG A 217 1.11 3.01 4.14
CA ARG A 217 1.48 2.51 5.48
C ARG A 217 2.98 2.22 5.61
N LEU A 218 3.73 2.23 4.51
CA LEU A 218 5.18 1.99 4.47
C LEU A 218 6.03 3.26 4.33
N GLU A 219 5.43 4.44 4.11
CA GLU A 219 6.13 5.75 4.04
C GLU A 219 6.96 6.13 5.29
N ILE A 220 8.28 6.25 5.20
CA ILE A 220 9.10 6.65 6.36
C ILE A 220 8.87 8.13 6.74
N VAL A 221 8.58 8.97 5.74
CA VAL A 221 8.34 10.41 5.90
C VAL A 221 6.94 10.73 5.34
N PRO A 222 6.08 11.44 6.11
CA PRO A 222 4.74 11.85 5.68
C PRO A 222 4.72 12.95 4.60
#